data_AF-A0A7C6XJV0-F1
#
_entry.id   AF-A0A7C6XJV0-F1
#
_cell.length_a   1.000
_cell.length_b   1.000
_cell.length_c   1.000
_cell.angle_alpha   90.00
_cell.angle_beta   90.00
_cell.angle_gamma   90.00
#
_symmetry.space_group_name_H-M   'P 1'
#
loop_
_entity.id
_entity.type
_entity.pdbx_description
1 polymer ?
#
loop_
_entity_poly.entity_id
_entity_poly.type
_entity_poly.pdbx_seq_one_letter_code
_entity_poly.pdbx_strand_id
1 'polypeptide(L)' 'MWPSLLFDLAADPGQLTNVIDAHPDVAERVHEALLAFMRQMGAPEGRIAKFLRI' A
#
# COMPACT_ATOMS: atom_id res chain seq x y z
N MET A 1 -3.36 -13.58 -5.34
CA MET A 1 -3.24 -12.13 -5.10
C MET A 1 -2.97 -11.98 -3.61
N TRP A 2 -1.89 -11.32 -3.19
CA TRP A 2 -1.67 -11.08 -1.75
C TRP A 2 -2.60 -9.93 -1.31
N PRO A 3 -3.23 -10.02 -0.13
CA PRO A 3 -4.12 -8.96 0.33
C PRO A 3 -3.32 -7.69 0.63
N SER A 4 -3.84 -6.54 0.22
CA SER A 4 -3.34 -5.24 0.66
C SER A 4 -3.68 -5.04 2.13
N LEU A 5 -2.72 -4.60 2.93
CA LEU A 5 -2.88 -4.36 4.37
C LEU A 5 -2.38 -2.97 4.73
N LEU A 6 -2.99 -2.35 5.74
CA LEU A 6 -2.56 -1.07 6.29
C LEU A 6 -2.40 -1.22 7.81
N PHE A 7 -1.28 -0.73 8.33
CA PHE A 7 -0.95 -0.80 9.76
C PHE A 7 -0.54 0.59 10.28
N ASP A 8 -1.02 0.94 11.46
CA ASP A 8 -0.53 2.10 12.21
C ASP A 8 0.67 1.67 13.06
N LEU A 9 1.88 1.97 12.59
CA LEU A 9 3.11 1.57 13.28
C LEU A 9 3.36 2.34 14.58
N ALA A 10 2.71 3.48 14.81
CA ALA A 10 2.85 4.24 16.05
C ALA A 10 2.03 3.58 17.17
N ALA A 11 0.82 3.13 16.86
CA ALA A 11 -0.06 2.44 17.80
C ALA A 11 0.19 0.92 17.87
N ASP A 12 0.59 0.31 16.76
CA ASP A 12 0.84 -1.13 16.61
C ASP A 12 2.14 -1.40 15.83
N PRO A 13 3.32 -1.22 16.48
CA PRO A 13 4.61 -1.53 15.86
C PRO A 13 4.76 -2.99 15.41
N GLY A 14 3.96 -3.89 15.99
CA GLY A 14 3.95 -5.31 15.68
C GLY A 14 3.16 -5.68 14.42
N GLN A 15 2.41 -4.73 13.83
CA GLN A 15 1.57 -4.96 12.65
C GLN A 15 0.56 -6.12 12.85
N LEU A 16 -0.02 -6.18 14.05
CA LEU A 16 -0.95 -7.25 14.44
C LEU A 16 -2.38 -6.95 13.98
N THR A 17 -2.73 -5.68 13.82
CA THR A 17 -4.07 -5.21 13.51
C THR A 17 -4.10 -4.51 12.16
N ASN A 18 -4.64 -5.18 11.15
CA ASN A 18 -4.92 -4.55 9.86
C ASN A 18 -6.07 -3.54 10.01
N VAL A 19 -5.83 -2.30 9.62
CA VAL A 19 -6.79 -1.19 9.73
C VAL A 19 -7.23 -0.63 8.37
N ILE A 20 -6.99 -1.36 7.28
CA ILE A 20 -7.26 -0.88 5.91
C ILE A 20 -8.71 -0.47 5.68
N ASP A 21 -9.68 -1.25 6.17
CA ASP A 21 -11.11 -0.96 6.00
C ASP A 21 -11.58 0.22 6.86
N ALA A 22 -10.86 0.52 7.95
CA ALA A 22 -11.17 1.62 8.84
C ALA A 22 -10.63 2.97 8.33
N HIS A 23 -9.63 2.94 7.45
CA HIS A 23 -8.95 4.14 6.92
C HIS A 23 -8.76 4.07 5.39
N PRO A 24 -9.86 4.03 4.61
CA PRO A 24 -9.78 3.87 3.14
C PRO A 24 -9.06 5.02 2.44
N ASP A 25 -9.16 6.24 2.98
CA ASP A 25 -8.48 7.43 2.48
C ASP A 25 -6.95 7.34 2.67
N VAL A 26 -6.50 6.81 3.81
CA VAL A 26 -5.07 6.58 4.07
C VAL A 26 -4.55 5.45 3.17
N ALA A 27 -5.33 4.39 3.01
CA ALA A 27 -4.98 3.27 2.13
C ALA A 27 -4.76 3.73 0.68
N GLU A 28 -5.67 4.53 0.14
CA GLU A 28 -5.55 5.10 -1.22
C GLU A 28 -4.32 6.01 -1.35
N ARG A 29 -4.07 6.88 -0.37
CA ARG A 29 -2.89 7.78 -0.40
C ARG A 29 -1.58 7.02 -0.37
N VAL A 30 -1.47 5.99 0.47
CA VAL A 30 -0.26 5.14 0.54
C VAL A 30 -0.11 4.34 -0.76
N HIS A 31 -1.22 3.88 -1.33
CA HIS A 31 -1.24 3.17 -2.60
C HIS A 31 -0.69 4.04 -3.75
N GLU A 32 -1.20 5.26 -3.91
CA GLU A 32 -0.72 6.20 -4.92
C GLU A 32 0.75 6.58 -4.71
N ALA A 33 1.18 6.77 -3.46
CA ALA A 33 2.57 7.03 -3.13
C ALA A 33 3.49 5.85 -3.53
N LEU A 34 3.05 4.60 -3.33
CA LEU A 34 3.78 3.42 -3.77
C LEU A 34 3.92 3.39 -5.30
N LEU A 35 2.84 3.62 -6.05
CA LEU A 35 2.89 3.61 -7.52
C LEU A 35 3.80 4.72 -8.06
N ALA A 36 3.73 5.92 -7.49
CA ALA A 36 4.61 7.04 -7.84
C ALA A 36 6.08 6.69 -7.57
N PHE A 37 6.39 6.13 -6.40
CA PHE A 37 7.74 5.68 -6.05
C PHE A 37 8.26 4.61 -7.02
N MET A 38 7.44 3.61 -7.36
CA MET A 38 7.83 2.57 -8.31
C MET A 38 8.17 3.13 -9.69
N ARG A 39 7.37 4.07 -10.20
CA ARG A 39 7.65 4.75 -11.48
C ARG A 39 8.93 5.58 -11.40
N GLN A 40 9.12 6.33 -10.32
CA GLN A 40 10.34 7.13 -10.09
C GLN A 40 11.61 6.27 -10.09
N MET A 41 11.54 5.07 -9.51
CA MET A 41 12.65 4.12 -9.47
C MET A 41 12.85 3.31 -10.77
N GLY A 42 12.03 3.56 -11.79
CA GLY A 42 12.10 2.84 -13.07
C GLY A 42 11.67 1.37 -12.98
N ALA A 43 10.75 1.04 -12.06
CA ALA A 43 10.22 -0.32 -11.97
C ALA A 43 9.54 -0.72 -13.30
N PRO A 44 9.73 -1.97 -13.78
CA PRO A 44 9.06 -2.43 -15.00
C PRO A 44 7.54 -2.37 -14.87
N GLU A 45 6.84 -2.04 -15.95
CA GLU A 45 5.37 -1.94 -15.98
C GLU A 45 4.68 -3.22 -15.49
N GLY A 46 5.21 -4.40 -15.85
CA GLY A 46 4.67 -5.67 -15.36
C GLY A 46 4.78 -5.86 -13.84
N ARG A 47 5.69 -5.13 -13.18
CA ARG A 47 5.80 -5.09 -11.72
C ARG A 47 4.79 -4.11 -11.12
N ILE A 48 4.63 -2.93 -11.72
CA ILE A 48 3.65 -1.90 -11.30
C ILE A 48 2.22 -2.45 -11.44
N ALA A 49 1.93 -3.16 -12.52
CA ALA A 49 0.61 -3.72 -12.82
C ALA A 49 0.05 -4.63 -11.72
N LYS A 50 0.92 -5.24 -10.91
CA LYS A 50 0.51 -6.09 -9.77
C LYS A 50 -0.15 -5.31 -8.63
N PHE A 51 0.07 -4.00 -8.59
CA PHE A 51 -0.41 -3.14 -7.52
C PHE A 51 -1.55 -2.22 -7.94
N LEU A 52 -1.92 -2.13 -9.24
CA LEU A 52 -2.96 -1.19 -9.73
C LEU A 52 -4.38 -1.36 -9.14
N ARG A 53 -4.59 -2.30 -8.23
CA ARG A 53 -5.85 -2.53 -7.52
C ARG A 53 -5.54 -2.73 -6.05
N ILE A 54 -6.25 -2.01 -5.19
CA ILE A 54 -6.22 -2.18 -3.73
C ILE A 54 -7.40 -3.02 -3.26
#